data_AF-A0A662PUT0-F1
#
_entry.id   AF-A0A662PUT0-F1
#
_cell.length_a   1.000
_cell.length_b   1.000
_cell.length_c   1.000
_cell.angle_alpha   90.00
_cell.angle_beta   90.00
_cell.angle_gamma   90.00
#
_symmetry.space_group_name_H-M   'P 1'
#
loop_
_entity.id
_entity.type
_entity.pdbx_description
1 polymer ?
#
loop_
_entity_poly.entity_id
_entity_poly.type
_entity_poly.pdbx_seq_one_letter_code
_entity_poly.pdbx_strand_id
1 'polypeptide(L)'
;LMRCISRWRSIMISSTIFALIHLPAFNAYSERPLTMFLIFAGAFILGVIAGHFKTSLNSLIPAIITHSIFNFAGMVTGVMIKPPI
;
A
#
# COMPACT_ATOMS: atom_id res chain seq x y z
N LEU A 1 -8.66 1.37 17.11
CA LEU A 1 -7.20 1.28 17.34
C LEU A 1 -6.62 2.57 17.94
N MET A 2 -6.76 3.74 17.30
CA MET A 2 -6.20 5.02 17.80
C MET A 2 -6.68 5.47 19.20
N ARG A 3 -7.83 4.97 19.67
CA ARG A 3 -8.33 5.21 21.04
C ARG A 3 -7.61 4.38 22.12
N CYS A 4 -6.87 3.35 21.71
CA CYS A 4 -6.23 2.39 22.62
C CYS A 4 -4.70 2.46 22.57
N ILE A 5 -4.12 2.96 21.48
CA ILE A 5 -2.66 3.04 21.26
C ILE A 5 -2.26 4.36 20.60
N SER A 6 -1.01 4.78 20.79
CA SER A 6 -0.46 6.01 20.20
C SER A 6 -0.66 6.06 18.67
N ARG A 7 -0.88 7.27 18.14
CA ARG A 7 -1.10 7.56 16.71
C ARG A 7 -0.16 6.79 15.78
N TRP A 8 1.16 6.90 15.99
CA TRP A 8 2.15 6.26 15.14
C TRP A 8 2.09 4.72 15.19
N ARG A 9 1.95 4.13 16.38
CA ARG A 9 1.78 2.67 16.51
C ARG A 9 0.54 2.18 15.76
N SER A 10 -0.56 2.95 15.83
CA SER A 10 -1.78 2.63 15.07
C SER A 10 -1.55 2.64 13.56
N ILE A 11 -0.83 3.65 13.05
CA ILE A 11 -0.50 3.76 11.63
C ILE A 11 0.40 2.60 11.20
N MET A 12 1.44 2.28 11.98
CA MET A 12 2.37 1.20 11.66
C MET A 12 1.65 -0.15 11.60
N ILE A 13 0.84 -0.48 12.61
CA ILE A 13 0.09 -1.74 12.64
C ILE A 13 -0.87 -1.84 11.46
N SER A 14 -1.65 -0.79 11.18
CA SER A 14 -2.57 -0.80 10.03
C SER A 14 -1.84 -0.94 8.70
N SER A 15 -0.68 -0.29 8.56
CA SER A 15 0.14 -0.36 7.34
C SER A 15 0.75 -1.73 7.13
N THR A 16 1.21 -2.37 8.21
CA THR A 16 1.71 -3.75 8.16
C THR A 16 0.60 -4.72 7.74
N ILE A 17 -0.58 -4.65 8.37
CA ILE A 17 -1.71 -5.52 8.01
C ILE A 17 -2.11 -5.29 6.55
N PHE A 18 -2.21 -4.03 6.13
CA PHE A 18 -2.51 -3.67 4.75
C PHE A 18 -1.49 -4.29 3.78
N ALA A 19 -0.18 -4.13 4.04
CA ALA A 19 0.87 -4.71 3.20
C ALA A 19 0.83 -6.25 3.17
N LEU A 20 0.58 -6.90 4.30
CA LEU A 20 0.51 -8.36 4.39
C LEU A 20 -0.64 -8.96 3.58
N ILE A 21 -1.82 -8.31 3.55
CA ILE A 21 -2.98 -8.79 2.78
C ILE A 21 -2.71 -8.78 1.27
N HIS A 22 -1.73 -7.99 0.80
CA HIS A 22 -1.36 -7.98 -0.62
C HIS A 22 -0.46 -9.16 -1.01
N LEU A 23 0.25 -9.80 -0.08
CA LEU A 23 1.16 -10.90 -0.40
C LEU A 23 0.43 -12.14 -0.99
N PRO A 24 -0.69 -12.63 -0.42
CA PRO A 24 -1.43 -13.76 -0.98
C PRO A 24 -1.97 -13.53 -2.39
N ALA A 25 -2.39 -12.30 -2.69
CA ALA A 25 -2.95 -11.96 -4.00
C ALA A 25 -1.97 -12.19 -5.15
N PHE A 26 -0.66 -12.11 -4.89
CA PHE A 26 0.39 -12.27 -5.89
C PHE A 26 1.15 -13.60 -5.80
N ASN A 27 1.07 -14.30 -4.67
CA ASN A 27 1.56 -15.69 -4.61
C ASN A 27 0.82 -16.60 -5.58
N ALA A 28 -0.45 -16.30 -5.88
CA ALA A 28 -1.25 -17.00 -6.88
C ALA A 28 -0.70 -16.88 -8.32
N TYR A 29 0.11 -15.86 -8.63
CA TYR A 29 0.59 -15.58 -9.98
C TYR A 29 2.07 -15.96 -10.22
N SER A 30 2.72 -16.67 -9.28
CA SER A 30 4.15 -17.06 -9.40
C SER A 30 5.08 -15.87 -9.67
N GLU A 31 4.79 -14.73 -9.06
CA GLU A 31 5.61 -13.53 -9.20
C GLU A 31 7.00 -13.72 -8.57
N ARG A 32 8.04 -13.12 -9.17
CA ARG A 32 9.41 -13.20 -8.65
C ARG A 32 9.48 -12.68 -7.21
N PRO A 33 10.36 -13.22 -6.34
CA PRO A 33 10.50 -12.76 -4.94
C PRO A 33 10.74 -11.25 -4.81
N LEU A 34 11.45 -10.66 -5.78
CA LEU A 34 11.70 -9.23 -5.86
C LEU A 34 10.41 -8.43 -6.10
N THR A 35 9.51 -8.91 -6.96
CA THR A 35 8.20 -8.28 -7.20
C THR A 35 7.34 -8.30 -5.94
N MET A 36 7.29 -9.43 -5.24
CA MET A 36 6.57 -9.55 -3.96
C MET A 36 7.10 -8.56 -2.91
N PHE A 37 8.43 -8.44 -2.80
CA PHE A 37 9.05 -7.49 -1.89
C PHE A 37 8.70 -6.04 -2.24
N LEU A 38 8.75 -5.67 -3.52
CA LEU A 38 8.40 -4.32 -3.99
C LEU A 38 6.94 -3.98 -3.73
N ILE A 39 6.03 -4.94 -3.93
CA ILE A 39 4.60 -4.76 -3.62
C ILE A 39 4.40 -4.57 -2.13
N PHE A 40 5.01 -5.42 -1.30
CA PHE A 40 4.93 -5.29 0.15
C PHE A 40 5.46 -3.94 0.63
N ALA A 41 6.65 -3.55 0.18
CA ALA A 41 7.26 -2.27 0.52
C ALA A 41 6.40 -1.08 0.05
N GLY A 42 5.90 -1.14 -1.19
CA GLY A 42 5.02 -0.11 -1.75
C GLY A 42 3.70 0.02 -0.98
N ALA A 43 3.03 -1.10 -0.70
CA ALA A 43 1.79 -1.13 0.07
C ALA A 43 2.01 -0.63 1.50
N PHE A 44 3.14 -0.98 2.12
CA PHE A 44 3.48 -0.50 3.46
C PHE A 44 3.70 1.02 3.49
N ILE A 45 4.51 1.55 2.57
CA ILE A 45 4.75 3.00 2.44
C ILE A 45 3.44 3.74 2.18
N LEU A 46 2.61 3.24 1.27
CA LEU A 46 1.29 3.78 0.97
C LEU A 46 0.41 3.82 2.23
N GLY A 47 0.36 2.73 3.00
CA GLY A 47 -0.37 2.66 4.26
C GLY A 47 0.09 3.71 5.27
N VAL A 48 1.41 3.94 5.37
CA VAL A 48 1.98 4.93 6.29
C VAL A 48 1.59 6.35 5.85
N ILE A 49 1.69 6.67 4.55
CA ILE A 49 1.33 7.99 4.01
C ILE A 49 -0.17 8.24 4.20
N ALA A 50 -1.02 7.27 3.82
CA ALA A 50 -2.46 7.37 3.97
C ALA A 50 -2.88 7.52 5.45
N GLY A 51 -2.25 6.76 6.35
CA GLY A 51 -2.45 6.86 7.78
C GLY A 51 -1.99 8.21 8.33
N HIS A 52 -0.85 8.73 7.88
CA HIS A 52 -0.39 10.06 8.27
C HIS A 52 -1.39 11.15 7.84
N PHE A 53 -1.82 11.15 6.59
CA PHE A 53 -2.78 12.14 6.10
C PHE A 53 -4.14 12.04 6.78
N LYS A 54 -4.68 10.83 6.97
CA LYS A 54 -5.95 10.65 7.69
C LYS A 54 -5.88 11.22 9.09
N THR A 55 -4.74 11.06 9.76
CA THR A 55 -4.58 11.49 11.15
C THR A 55 -4.20 12.96 11.30
N SER A 56 -3.57 13.58 10.29
CA SER A 56 -3.23 15.01 10.28
C SER A 56 -4.40 15.87 9.80
N LEU A 57 -5.10 15.44 8.76
CA LEU A 57 -6.13 16.22 8.08
C LEU A 57 -7.55 15.81 8.48
N ASN A 58 -7.68 14.73 9.26
CA ASN A 58 -8.95 14.06 9.60
C ASN A 58 -9.81 13.63 8.38
N SER A 59 -9.26 13.74 7.17
CA SER A 59 -9.96 13.48 5.91
C SER A 59 -9.52 12.17 5.28
N LEU A 60 -10.45 11.50 4.60
CA LEU A 60 -10.18 10.30 3.78
C LEU A 60 -9.73 10.67 2.37
N ILE A 61 -9.98 11.90 1.91
CA ILE A 61 -9.70 12.32 0.53
C ILE A 61 -8.22 12.14 0.17
N PRO A 62 -7.24 12.58 0.98
CA PRO A 62 -5.83 12.40 0.63
C PRO A 62 -5.40 10.95 0.60
N ALA A 63 -6.00 10.09 1.44
CA ALA A 63 -5.72 8.65 1.43
C ALA A 63 -6.22 8.00 0.13
N ILE A 64 -7.41 8.38 -0.33
CA ILE A 64 -7.96 7.91 -1.62
C ILE A 64 -7.06 8.34 -2.77
N ILE A 65 -6.69 9.63 -2.82
CA ILE A 65 -5.80 10.16 -3.87
C ILE A 65 -4.47 9.41 -3.89
N THR A 66 -3.82 9.25 -2.73
CA THR A 66 -2.53 8.55 -2.64
C THR A 66 -2.66 7.10 -3.11
N HIS A 67 -3.74 6.41 -2.73
CA HIS A 67 -3.98 5.03 -3.13
C HIS A 67 -4.22 4.91 -4.65
N SER A 68 -5.02 5.79 -5.24
CA SER A 68 -5.25 5.84 -6.68
C SER A 68 -3.96 6.09 -7.47
N ILE A 69 -3.09 6.98 -6.99
CA ILE A 69 -1.78 7.26 -7.64
C ILE A 69 -0.90 6.01 -7.63
N PHE A 70 -0.80 5.31 -6.50
CA PHE A 70 0.02 4.09 -6.40
C PHE A 70 -0.51 2.97 -7.30
N ASN A 71 -1.83 2.77 -7.37
CA ASN A 71 -2.43 1.80 -8.29
C ASN A 71 -2.16 2.16 -9.76
N PHE A 72 -2.32 3.44 -10.13
CA PHE A 72 -2.03 3.90 -11.49
C PHE A 72 -0.57 3.70 -11.87
N ALA A 73 0.36 4.10 -10.99
CA ALA A 73 1.78 3.90 -11.19
C ALA A 73 2.13 2.40 -11.32
N GLY A 74 1.52 1.54 -10.51
CA GLY A 74 1.67 0.09 -10.59
C GLY A 74 1.20 -0.48 -11.94
N MET A 75 0.02 -0.05 -12.43
CA MET A 75 -0.49 -0.46 -13.74
C MET A 75 0.43 -0.02 -14.88
N VAL A 76 0.85 1.26 -14.89
CA VAL A 76 1.76 1.79 -15.90
C VAL A 76 3.08 1.02 -15.90
N THR A 77 3.66 0.80 -14.73
CA THR A 77 4.91 0.04 -14.58
C THR A 77 4.74 -1.41 -15.05
N GLY A 78 3.62 -2.05 -14.71
CA GLY A 78 3.28 -3.40 -15.16
C GLY A 78 3.20 -3.51 -16.68
N VAL A 79 2.51 -2.56 -17.32
CA VAL A 79 2.41 -2.48 -18.80
C VAL A 79 3.77 -2.22 -19.44
N MET A 80 4.62 -1.35 -18.86
CA MET A 80 5.95 -1.07 -19.39
C MET A 80 6.89 -2.28 -19.32
N ILE A 81 6.82 -3.07 -18.25
CA ILE A 81 7.68 -4.24 -18.05
C ILE A 81 7.18 -5.44 -18.86
N LYS A 82 5.85 -5.59 -18.99
CA LYS A 82 5.21 -6.67 -19.73
C LYS A 82 4.07 -6.11 -20.58
N PRO A 83 4.39 -5.55 -21.77
CA PRO A 83 3.37 -4.97 -22.63
C PRO A 83 2.34 -6.03 -23.01
N PRO A 84 1.04 -5.68 -23.04
CA PRO A 84 0.02 -6.56 -23.57
C PRO A 84 0.35 -6.81 -25.04
N ILE A 85 0.55 -8.09 -25.38
CA ILE A 85 0.78 -8.56 -26.75
C ILE A 85 -0.57 -8.59 -27.47
#